data_AF-A0AAN8STK5-F1
#
_entry.id   AF-A0AAN8STK5-F1
#
_cell.length_a   1.000
_cell.length_b   1.000
_cell.length_c   1.000
_cell.angle_alpha   90.00
_cell.angle_beta   90.00
_cell.angle_gamma   90.00
#
_symmetry.space_group_name_H-M   'P 1'
#
loop_
_entity.id
_entity.type
_entity.pdbx_description
1 polymer ?
#
loop_
_entity_poly.entity_id
_entity_poly.type
_entity_poly.pdbx_seq_one_letter_code
_entity_poly.pdbx_strand_id
1 'polypeptide(L)'
;MWELWKRRNARRHGKGTSFKKMYYQCQLNVHYLIKVKFPQLRNITHIWQGMFHQLKEYRPILHYLAVKWTHPQEGWVKCNTDGASKGNPEESSYGFCIRDSSGDLLYAEAKSIGVATNMEAETMAIWKALQYCINHGFSNIQLETDSLS
;
A
#
# COMPACT_ATOMS: atom_id res chain seq x y z
N MET A 1 16.61 9.00 20.88
CA MET A 1 18.01 8.55 20.99
C MET A 1 19.02 9.69 20.76
N TRP A 2 18.82 10.55 19.74
CA TRP A 2 19.72 11.67 19.39
C TRP A 2 19.96 12.71 20.51
N GLU A 3 18.93 13.18 21.21
CA GLU A 3 19.10 14.19 22.27
C GLU A 3 19.89 13.68 23.49
N LEU A 4 19.74 12.40 23.82
CA LEU A 4 20.51 11.73 24.87
C LEU A 4 21.99 11.65 24.49
N TRP A 5 22.27 11.33 23.23
CA TRP A 5 23.63 11.32 22.68
C TRP A 5 24.27 12.72 22.71
N LYS A 6 23.54 13.76 22.26
CA LYS A 6 24.03 15.15 22.31
C LYS A 6 24.39 15.59 23.74
N ARG A 7 23.56 15.24 24.72
CA ARG A 7 23.83 15.52 26.13
C ARG A 7 25.06 14.80 26.65
N ARG A 8 25.21 13.50 26.35
CA ARG A 8 26.39 12.72 26.74
C ARG A 8 27.68 13.35 26.20
N ASN A 9 27.68 13.74 24.94
CA ASN A 9 28.83 14.37 24.30
C ASN A 9 29.13 15.77 24.86
N ALA A 10 28.11 16.59 25.11
CA ALA A 10 28.30 17.89 25.73
C ALA A 10 29.01 17.78 27.09
N ARG A 11 28.60 16.81 27.93
CA ARG A 11 29.27 16.52 29.20
C ARG A 11 30.72 16.07 29.02
N ARG A 12 31.00 15.22 28.02
CA ARG A 12 32.36 14.75 27.70
C ARG A 12 33.31 15.88 27.29
N HIS A 13 32.78 16.96 26.69
CA HIS A 13 33.56 18.12 26.23
C HIS A 13 33.38 19.34 27.15
N GLY A 14 33.07 19.14 28.43
CA GLY A 14 33.03 20.22 29.43
C GLY A 14 31.87 21.21 29.31
N LYS A 15 30.89 20.95 28.42
CA LYS A 15 29.70 21.80 28.24
C LYS A 15 28.57 21.34 29.17
N GLY A 16 28.04 22.25 29.98
CA GLY A 16 26.88 22.00 30.84
C GLY A 16 25.57 21.92 30.05
N THR A 17 24.78 20.87 30.27
CA THR A 17 23.41 20.76 29.74
C THR A 17 22.46 20.31 30.85
N SER A 18 21.36 21.04 31.06
CA SER A 18 20.37 20.67 32.07
C SER A 18 19.47 19.52 31.61
N PHE A 19 18.97 18.74 32.58
CA PHE A 19 17.98 17.70 32.31
C PHE A 19 16.70 18.29 31.68
N LYS A 20 16.26 19.44 32.19
CA LYS A 20 15.10 20.16 31.68
C LYS A 20 15.25 20.54 30.20
N LYS A 21 16.44 21.00 29.78
CA LYS A 21 16.73 21.30 28.37
C LYS A 21 16.66 20.06 27.50
N MET A 22 17.27 18.95 27.92
CA MET A 22 17.21 17.68 27.17
C MET A 22 15.78 17.16 27.05
N TYR A 23 15.02 17.15 28.15
CA TYR A 23 13.62 16.73 28.16
C TYR A 23 12.79 17.55 27.17
N TYR A 24 12.92 18.87 27.21
CA TYR A 24 12.24 19.77 26.28
C TYR A 24 12.61 19.51 24.81
N GLN A 25 13.89 19.24 24.51
CA GLN A 25 14.33 18.93 23.14
C GLN A 25 13.78 17.59 22.65
N CYS A 26 13.71 16.56 23.50
CA CYS A 26 13.04 15.31 23.15
C CYS A 26 11.56 15.56 22.79
N GLN A 27 10.88 16.36 23.61
CA GLN A 27 9.47 16.69 23.43
C GLN A 27 9.24 17.45 22.12
N LEU A 28 10.08 18.44 21.80
CA LEU A 28 10.02 19.17 20.53
C LEU A 28 10.26 18.28 19.32
N ASN A 29 11.24 17.38 19.37
CA ASN A 29 11.50 16.47 18.25
C ASN A 29 10.31 15.58 17.95
N VAL A 30 9.63 15.07 19.00
CA VAL A 30 8.40 14.30 18.83
C VAL A 30 7.27 15.17 18.28
N HIS A 31 7.10 16.39 18.78
CA HIS A 31 6.12 17.35 18.24
C HIS A 31 6.32 17.59 16.74
N TYR A 32 7.56 17.87 16.31
CA TYR A 32 7.86 18.08 14.89
C TYR A 32 7.69 16.81 14.05
N LEU A 33 8.07 15.65 14.57
CA LEU A 33 7.84 14.37 13.89
C LEU A 33 6.35 14.15 13.63
N ILE A 34 5.50 14.44 14.62
CA ILE A 34 4.05 14.30 14.48
C ILE A 34 3.52 15.28 13.42
N LYS A 35 3.97 16.54 13.41
CA LYS A 35 3.59 17.50 12.36
C LYS A 35 3.94 17.02 10.95
N VAL A 36 5.11 16.38 10.78
CA VAL A 36 5.54 15.85 9.49
C VAL A 36 4.74 14.61 9.09
N LYS A 37 4.50 13.68 10.02
CA LYS A 37 3.81 12.41 9.74
C LYS A 37 2.29 12.56 9.66
N PHE A 38 1.73 13.54 10.36
CA PHE A 38 0.28 13.76 10.50
C PHE A 38 -0.05 15.24 10.26
N PRO A 39 0.12 15.75 9.03
CA PRO A 39 -0.09 17.17 8.71
C PRO A 39 -1.52 17.67 8.96
N GLN A 40 -2.48 16.74 9.08
CA GLN A 40 -3.87 17.02 9.41
C GLN A 40 -4.06 17.48 10.87
N LEU A 41 -3.15 17.11 11.78
CA LEU A 41 -3.15 17.53 13.19
C LEU A 41 -2.54 18.94 13.35
N ARG A 42 -3.23 19.96 12.83
CA ARG A 42 -2.73 21.35 12.74
C ARG A 42 -2.40 21.98 14.10
N ASN A 43 -3.20 21.67 15.12
CA ASN A 43 -3.12 22.27 16.46
C ASN A 43 -2.60 21.29 17.52
N ILE A 44 -1.59 20.49 17.17
CA ILE A 44 -0.98 19.60 18.16
C ILE A 44 -0.17 20.41 19.20
N THR A 45 -0.37 20.11 20.48
CA THR A 45 0.41 20.73 21.56
C THR A 45 1.88 20.29 21.50
N HIS A 46 2.74 21.06 22.15
CA HIS A 46 4.14 20.70 22.35
C HIS A 46 4.37 19.96 23.67
N ILE A 47 3.32 19.66 24.46
CA ILE A 47 3.42 18.97 25.76
C ILE A 47 3.17 17.47 25.58
N TRP A 48 4.01 16.62 26.17
CA TRP A 48 3.95 15.16 25.99
C TRP A 48 2.57 14.56 26.23
N GLN A 49 1.95 14.85 27.38
CA GLN A 49 0.63 14.30 27.73
C GLN A 49 -0.45 14.72 26.72
N GLY A 50 -0.41 15.97 26.27
CA GLY A 50 -1.37 16.47 25.28
C GLY A 50 -1.13 15.87 23.89
N MET A 51 0.13 15.72 23.46
CA MET A 51 0.45 15.04 22.19
C MET A 51 -0.08 13.60 22.19
N PHE A 52 0.14 12.88 23.29
CA PHE A 52 -0.32 11.51 23.44
C PHE A 52 -1.85 11.41 23.38
N HIS A 53 -2.55 12.30 24.09
CA HIS A 53 -4.01 12.34 24.08
C HIS A 53 -4.56 12.65 22.68
N GLN A 54 -4.04 13.69 22.02
CA GLN A 54 -4.48 14.08 20.67
C GLN A 54 -4.20 12.98 19.63
N LEU A 55 -3.07 12.27 19.73
CA LEU A 55 -2.78 11.12 18.87
C LEU A 55 -3.72 9.94 19.13
N LYS A 56 -4.06 9.67 20.38
CA LYS A 56 -4.99 8.59 20.74
C LYS A 56 -6.41 8.85 20.20
N GLU A 57 -6.82 10.11 20.19
CA GLU A 57 -8.12 10.55 19.68
C GLU A 57 -8.14 10.76 18.17
N TYR A 58 -6.97 10.86 17.53
CA TYR A 58 -6.89 11.02 16.10
C TYR A 58 -7.57 9.85 15.38
N ARG A 59 -8.52 10.19 14.51
CA ARG A 59 -9.17 9.28 13.59
C ARG A 59 -8.94 9.83 12.19
N PRO A 60 -8.03 9.24 11.39
CA PRO A 60 -7.83 9.69 10.03
C PRO A 60 -9.13 9.47 9.25
N ILE A 61 -9.49 10.44 8.41
CA ILE A 61 -10.54 10.22 7.42
C ILE A 61 -9.96 9.27 6.37
N LEU A 62 -10.47 8.04 6.35
CA LEU A 62 -10.13 7.07 5.33
C LEU A 62 -11.04 7.31 4.13
N HIS A 63 -10.48 7.85 3.06
CA HIS A 63 -11.15 7.84 1.76
C HIS A 63 -10.88 6.48 1.13
N TYR A 64 -11.90 5.63 1.09
CA TYR A 64 -11.85 4.31 0.47
C TYR A 64 -13.14 4.06 -0.31
N LEU A 65 -13.05 3.20 -1.32
CA LEU A 65 -14.21 2.68 -2.04
C LEU A 65 -14.34 1.20 -1.64
N ALA A 66 -15.45 0.84 -1.00
CA ALA A 66 -15.71 -0.54 -0.66
C ALA A 66 -16.04 -1.32 -1.94
N VAL A 67 -15.10 -2.15 -2.41
CA VAL A 67 -15.32 -3.04 -3.54
C VAL A 67 -15.71 -4.41 -3.01
N LYS A 68 -16.88 -4.91 -3.41
CA LYS A 68 -17.33 -6.27 -3.11
C LYS A 68 -17.28 -7.08 -4.40
N TRP A 69 -16.49 -8.16 -4.40
CA TRP A 69 -16.50 -9.12 -5.49
C TRP A 69 -17.85 -9.86 -5.53
N THR A 70 -18.38 -10.05 -6.74
CA THR A 70 -19.59 -10.84 -7.00
C THR A 70 -19.30 -11.85 -8.10
N HIS A 71 -19.91 -13.03 -8.03
CA HIS A 71 -19.84 -14.00 -9.12
C HIS A 71 -20.59 -13.45 -10.35
N PRO A 72 -20.21 -13.88 -11.57
CA PRO A 72 -20.91 -13.50 -12.79
C PRO A 72 -22.29 -14.18 -12.88
N GLN A 73 -23.11 -13.74 -13.83
CA GLN A 73 -24.40 -14.36 -14.11
C GLN A 73 -24.23 -15.78 -14.68
N GLU A 74 -25.28 -16.60 -14.62
CA GLU A 74 -25.27 -17.94 -15.23
C GLU A 74 -24.92 -17.88 -16.73
N GLY A 75 -24.09 -18.81 -17.18
CA GLY A 75 -23.58 -18.84 -18.56
C GLY A 75 -22.46 -17.83 -18.85
N TRP A 76 -21.99 -17.08 -17.85
CA TRP A 76 -20.80 -16.23 -17.91
C TRP A 76 -19.65 -16.79 -17.06
N VAL A 77 -18.43 -16.46 -17.46
CA VAL A 77 -17.25 -16.60 -16.60
C VAL A 77 -16.71 -15.24 -16.22
N LYS A 78 -16.17 -15.13 -15.01
CA LYS A 78 -15.47 -13.94 -14.53
C LYS A 78 -13.99 -14.19 -14.55
N CYS A 79 -13.26 -13.29 -15.19
CA CYS A 79 -11.83 -13.34 -15.34
C CYS A 79 -11.19 -12.16 -14.59
N ASN A 80 -10.50 -12.44 -13.49
CA ASN A 80 -9.73 -11.43 -12.76
C ASN A 80 -8.26 -11.54 -13.14
N THR A 81 -7.64 -10.43 -13.56
CA THR A 81 -6.26 -10.38 -14.05
C THR A 81 -5.43 -9.36 -13.26
N ASP A 82 -4.13 -9.60 -13.12
CA ASP A 82 -3.18 -8.73 -12.43
C ASP A 82 -1.78 -8.84 -13.06
N GLY A 83 -1.11 -7.70 -13.21
CA GLY A 83 0.26 -7.58 -13.69
C GLY A 83 1.20 -7.07 -12.61
N ALA A 84 2.25 -7.82 -12.29
CA ALA A 84 3.24 -7.41 -11.29
C ALA A 84 4.58 -7.08 -11.93
N SER A 85 5.19 -5.95 -11.52
CA SER A 85 6.55 -5.56 -11.89
C SER A 85 7.31 -5.02 -10.69
N LYS A 86 8.61 -5.35 -10.56
CA LYS A 86 9.48 -4.81 -9.51
C LYS A 86 9.95 -3.38 -9.78
N GLY A 87 9.70 -2.84 -10.97
CA GLY A 87 10.17 -1.54 -11.44
C GLY A 87 9.51 -1.16 -12.76
N ASN A 88 10.12 -0.27 -13.53
CA ASN A 88 9.53 0.19 -14.80
C ASN A 88 10.60 0.60 -15.82
N PRO A 89 11.18 -0.34 -16.60
CA PRO A 89 10.95 -1.79 -16.59
C PRO A 89 11.86 -2.55 -15.62
N GLU A 90 11.42 -3.72 -15.15
CA GLU A 90 12.20 -4.67 -14.33
C GLU A 90 11.59 -6.08 -14.40
N GLU A 91 12.15 -7.06 -13.67
CA GLU A 91 11.54 -8.38 -13.50
C GLU A 91 10.04 -8.31 -13.18
N SER A 92 9.25 -8.98 -14.02
CA SER A 92 7.80 -8.89 -14.04
C SER A 92 7.13 -10.25 -14.26
N SER A 93 5.84 -10.30 -13.96
CA SER A 93 4.97 -11.47 -14.10
C SER A 93 3.53 -11.05 -14.35
N TYR A 94 2.73 -11.96 -14.91
CA TYR A 94 1.28 -11.82 -14.94
C TYR A 94 0.61 -12.91 -14.12
N GLY A 95 -0.64 -12.66 -13.74
CA GLY A 95 -1.54 -13.64 -13.15
C GLY A 95 -2.98 -13.44 -13.60
N PHE A 96 -3.75 -14.52 -13.68
CA PHE A 96 -5.19 -14.45 -13.84
C PHE A 96 -5.90 -15.64 -13.22
N CYS A 97 -7.19 -15.48 -12.92
CA CYS A 97 -8.09 -16.56 -12.54
C CYS A 97 -9.44 -16.42 -13.22
N ILE A 98 -10.08 -17.56 -13.49
CA ILE A 98 -11.37 -17.68 -14.15
C ILE A 98 -12.31 -18.42 -13.21
N ARG A 99 -13.48 -17.83 -12.94
CA ARG A 99 -14.52 -18.38 -12.08
C ARG A 99 -15.85 -18.50 -12.81
N ASP A 100 -16.63 -19.50 -12.47
CA ASP A 100 -17.99 -19.68 -12.98
C ASP A 100 -19.02 -18.82 -12.21
N SER A 101 -20.30 -18.99 -12.57
CA SER A 101 -21.42 -18.29 -11.95
C SER A 101 -21.72 -18.71 -10.51
N SER A 102 -21.21 -19.86 -10.05
CA SER A 102 -21.24 -20.25 -8.64
C SER A 102 -20.09 -19.62 -7.84
N GLY A 103 -19.12 -19.03 -8.54
CA GLY A 103 -17.91 -18.46 -8.00
C GLY A 103 -16.77 -19.46 -7.82
N ASP A 104 -16.97 -20.69 -8.31
CA ASP A 104 -15.98 -21.75 -8.24
C ASP A 104 -14.85 -21.48 -9.23
N LEU A 105 -13.64 -21.85 -8.83
CA LEU A 105 -12.44 -21.64 -9.64
C LEU A 105 -12.39 -22.68 -10.77
N LEU A 106 -12.46 -22.22 -12.01
CA LEU A 106 -12.31 -23.06 -13.19
C LEU A 106 -10.84 -23.21 -13.59
N TYR A 107 -10.08 -22.11 -13.54
CA TYR A 107 -8.67 -22.09 -13.91
C TYR A 107 -7.94 -20.90 -13.28
N ALA A 108 -6.64 -21.05 -13.06
CA ALA A 108 -5.75 -19.95 -12.72
C ALA A 108 -4.36 -20.19 -13.29
N GLU A 109 -3.68 -19.11 -13.66
CA GLU A 109 -2.31 -19.15 -14.14
C GLU A 109 -1.54 -17.93 -13.63
N ALA A 110 -0.27 -18.13 -13.29
CA ALA A 110 0.69 -17.06 -13.06
C ALA A 110 2.04 -17.45 -13.66
N LYS A 111 2.68 -16.53 -14.40
CA LYS A 111 3.99 -16.77 -15.03
C LYS A 111 4.84 -15.50 -15.06
N SER A 112 6.15 -15.68 -14.94
CA SER A 112 7.11 -14.60 -15.19
C SER A 112 7.21 -14.30 -16.69
N ILE A 113 7.42 -13.04 -17.02
CA ILE A 113 7.60 -12.53 -18.38
C ILE A 113 8.98 -11.91 -18.62
N GLY A 114 9.90 -12.08 -17.66
CA GLY A 114 11.21 -11.43 -17.70
C GLY A 114 11.11 -9.94 -17.38
N VAL A 115 11.96 -9.13 -18.03
CA VAL A 115 12.00 -7.68 -17.81
C VAL A 115 10.91 -7.01 -18.63
N ALA A 116 9.98 -6.33 -17.94
CA ALA A 116 8.87 -5.61 -18.54
C ALA A 116 8.46 -4.41 -17.67
N THR A 117 7.68 -3.50 -18.24
CA THR A 117 6.98 -2.43 -17.53
C THR A 117 5.76 -2.96 -16.80
N ASN A 118 5.23 -2.18 -15.85
CA ASN A 118 3.96 -2.49 -15.20
C ASN A 118 2.81 -2.61 -16.21
N MET A 119 2.73 -1.70 -17.18
CA MET A 119 1.71 -1.70 -18.23
C MET A 119 1.79 -2.94 -19.12
N GLU A 120 2.99 -3.38 -19.48
CA GLU A 120 3.19 -4.62 -20.25
C GLU A 120 2.78 -5.86 -19.46
N ALA A 121 3.07 -5.91 -18.16
CA ALA A 121 2.65 -7.01 -17.29
C ALA A 121 1.12 -7.11 -17.20
N GLU A 122 0.43 -5.98 -17.00
CA GLU A 122 -1.03 -5.90 -16.97
C GLU A 122 -1.66 -6.31 -18.30
N THR A 123 -1.14 -5.76 -19.40
CA THR A 123 -1.61 -6.08 -20.76
C THR A 123 -1.42 -7.56 -21.06
N MET A 124 -0.30 -8.15 -20.63
CA MET A 124 -0.04 -9.57 -20.78
C MET A 124 -1.02 -10.42 -19.98
N ALA A 125 -1.36 -10.02 -18.74
CA ALA A 125 -2.35 -10.69 -17.91
C ALA A 125 -3.71 -10.78 -18.62
N ILE A 126 -4.20 -9.64 -19.13
CA ILE A 126 -5.44 -9.53 -19.89
C ILE A 126 -5.40 -10.41 -21.14
N TRP A 127 -4.33 -10.29 -21.94
CA TRP A 127 -4.19 -11.04 -23.18
C TRP A 127 -4.19 -12.56 -22.93
N LYS A 128 -3.42 -13.03 -21.96
CA LYS A 128 -3.31 -14.46 -21.63
C LYS A 128 -4.62 -15.03 -21.11
N ALA A 129 -5.34 -14.26 -20.30
CA ALA A 129 -6.61 -14.71 -19.76
C ALA A 129 -7.69 -14.81 -20.84
N LEU A 130 -7.80 -13.80 -21.72
CA LEU A 130 -8.70 -13.84 -22.87
C LEU A 130 -8.34 -14.95 -23.85
N GLN A 131 -7.05 -15.15 -24.12
CA GLN A 131 -6.55 -16.24 -24.96
C GLN A 131 -6.98 -17.60 -24.40
N TYR A 132 -6.83 -17.81 -23.09
CA TYR A 132 -7.32 -19.03 -22.44
C TYR A 132 -8.82 -19.17 -22.61
N CYS A 133 -9.60 -18.10 -22.34
CA CYS A 133 -11.05 -18.15 -22.41
C CYS A 133 -11.56 -18.58 -23.80
N ILE A 134 -11.02 -17.94 -24.85
CA ILE A 134 -11.38 -18.23 -26.24
C ILE A 134 -11.02 -19.66 -26.62
N ASN A 135 -9.82 -20.13 -26.26
CA ASN A 135 -9.37 -21.48 -26.58
C ASN A 135 -10.19 -22.59 -25.89
N HIS A 136 -10.88 -22.27 -24.80
CA HIS A 136 -11.74 -23.21 -24.06
C HIS A 136 -13.23 -23.01 -24.36
N GLY A 137 -13.57 -22.19 -25.36
CA GLY A 137 -14.94 -22.02 -25.83
C GLY A 137 -15.82 -21.16 -24.93
N PHE A 138 -15.25 -20.37 -24.01
CA PHE A 138 -16.02 -19.41 -23.23
C PHE A 138 -16.41 -18.22 -24.13
N SER A 139 -17.71 -18.03 -24.32
CA SER A 139 -18.28 -16.98 -25.17
C SER A 139 -18.69 -15.71 -24.41
N ASN A 140 -19.02 -15.85 -23.12
CA ASN A 140 -19.48 -14.78 -22.25
C ASN A 140 -18.47 -14.55 -21.12
N ILE A 141 -17.67 -13.49 -21.24
CA ILE A 141 -16.54 -13.22 -20.34
C ILE A 141 -16.71 -11.85 -19.70
N GLN A 142 -16.71 -11.81 -18.38
CA GLN A 142 -16.59 -10.58 -17.59
C GLN A 142 -15.14 -10.44 -17.13
N LEU A 143 -14.36 -9.56 -17.77
CA LEU A 143 -12.98 -9.30 -17.40
C LEU A 143 -12.87 -8.13 -16.42
N GLU A 144 -12.07 -8.30 -15.37
CA GLU A 144 -11.81 -7.31 -14.33
C GLU A 144 -10.29 -7.20 -14.11
N THR A 145 -9.79 -5.96 -14.15
CA THR A 145 -8.39 -5.57 -13.86
C THR A 145 -8.42 -4.38 -12.90
N ASP A 146 -7.43 -4.27 -12.04
CA ASP A 146 -7.19 -3.10 -11.17
C ASP A 146 -6.29 -2.04 -11.84
N SER A 147 -5.81 -2.31 -13.05
CA SER A 147 -5.12 -1.33 -13.88
C SER A 147 -6.11 -0.32 -14.46
N LEU A 148 -6.15 0.88 -13.87
CA LEU A 148 -6.95 2.00 -14.35
C LEU A 148 -6.32 2.79 -15.49
N SER A 149 -5.03 2.52 -15.79
CA SER A 149 -4.19 3.12 -16.84
C SER A 149 -4.40 4.62 -17.10
#